data_AF-A0A0H3GZA7-F1
#
_entry.id   AF-A0A0H3GZA7-F1
#
_cell.length_a   1.000
_cell.length_b   1.000
_cell.length_c   1.000
_cell.angle_alpha   90.00
_cell.angle_beta   90.00
_cell.angle_gamma   90.00
#
_symmetry.space_group_name_H-M   'P 1'
#
loop_
_entity.id
_entity.type
_entity.pdbx_description
1 polymer ?
#
loop_
_entity_poly.entity_id
_entity_poly.type
_entity_poly.pdbx_seq_one_letter_code
_entity_poly.pdbx_strand_id
1 'polypeptide(L)' 'MSTYTINVSFQTRVNKTTRTLEIAESFGLGLDEKDWTLYDNLELEVEQGDVVYITGQSGSGNLSCCVSYNAR' A
#
# COMPACT_ATOMS: atom_id res chain seq x y z
N MET A 1 0.61 8.58 -25.59
CA MET A 1 0.90 9.16 -24.26
C MET A 1 -0.33 9.35 -23.46
N SER A 2 -0.51 8.45 -22.49
CA SER A 2 -1.55 8.54 -21.46
C SER A 2 -0.87 8.76 -20.12
N THR A 3 -1.25 9.84 -19.43
CA THR A 3 -0.83 10.11 -18.05
C THR A 3 -1.83 9.46 -17.10
N TYR A 4 -1.34 8.59 -16.22
CA TYR A 4 -2.13 7.94 -15.19
C TYR A 4 -1.79 8.56 -13.83
N THR A 5 -2.81 8.98 -13.09
CA THR A 5 -2.64 9.40 -11.69
C THR A 5 -2.90 8.20 -10.78
N ILE A 6 -1.86 7.75 -10.07
CA ILE A 6 -1.91 6.64 -9.14
C ILE A 6 -2.04 7.19 -7.72
N ASN A 7 -3.15 6.85 -7.05
CA ASN A 7 -3.33 7.08 -5.62
C ASN A 7 -3.53 5.74 -4.92
N VAL A 8 -2.67 5.42 -3.97
CA VAL A 8 -2.75 4.19 -3.18
C VAL A 8 -2.52 4.55 -1.73
N SER A 9 -3.52 4.31 -0.90
CA SER A 9 -3.45 4.46 0.55
C SER A 9 -4.03 3.24 1.25
N PHE A 10 -3.41 2.85 2.35
CA PHE A 10 -3.84 1.74 3.21
C PHE A 10 -4.16 2.26 4.59
N GLN A 11 -5.30 1.86 5.14
CA GLN A 11 -5.59 2.04 6.55
C GLN A 11 -5.18 0.78 7.29
N THR A 12 -4.24 0.88 8.23
CA THR A 12 -3.94 -0.21 9.13
C THR A 12 -4.89 -0.12 10.31
N ARG A 13 -5.82 -1.08 10.44
CA ARG A 13 -6.67 -1.22 11.62
C ARG A 13 -6.37 -2.54 12.31
N VAL A 14 -6.19 -2.46 13.63
CA VAL A 14 -6.08 -3.65 14.47
C VAL A 14 -7.44 -3.92 15.09
N ASN A 15 -8.00 -5.12 14.86
CA ASN A 15 -9.23 -5.52 15.53
C ASN A 15 -8.95 -5.69 17.03
N LYS A 16 -9.56 -4.83 17.85
CA LYS A 16 -9.37 -4.78 19.29
C LYS A 16 -10.20 -5.89 19.95
N THR A 17 -9.61 -7.08 20.05
CA THR A 17 -10.15 -8.16 20.88
C THR A 17 -9.57 -8.08 22.30
N THR A 18 -10.20 -8.72 23.28
CA THR A 18 -9.66 -8.81 24.66
C THR A 18 -8.21 -9.29 24.66
N ARG A 19 -7.89 -10.32 23.85
CA ARG A 19 -6.53 -10.84 23.71
C ARG A 19 -5.56 -9.81 23.13
N THR A 20 -6.01 -9.04 22.15
CA THR A 20 -5.18 -8.01 21.52
C THR A 20 -4.88 -6.87 22.49
N LEU A 21 -5.86 -6.48 23.31
CA LEU A 21 -5.72 -5.44 24.31
C LEU A 21 -4.78 -5.88 25.45
N GLU A 22 -4.96 -7.08 25.99
CA GLU A 22 -4.10 -7.61 27.06
C GLU A 22 -2.63 -7.67 26.65
N ILE A 23 -2.35 -8.11 25.42
CA ILE A 23 -0.99 -8.13 24.86
C ILE A 23 -0.48 -6.71 24.64
N ALA A 24 -1.30 -5.81 24.07
CA ALA A 24 -0.91 -4.43 23.86
C ALA A 24 -0.54 -3.73 25.19
N GLU A 25 -1.32 -3.92 26.25
CA GLU A 25 -1.05 -3.36 27.58
C GLU A 25 0.21 -3.99 28.21
N SER A 26 0.40 -5.30 28.09
CA SER A 26 1.55 -6.01 28.66
C SER A 26 2.87 -5.61 28.02
N PHE A 27 2.87 -5.29 26.73
CA PHE A 27 4.06 -4.88 25.97
C PHE A 27 4.16 -3.35 25.77
N GLY A 28 3.17 -2.57 26.23
CA GLY A 28 3.11 -1.12 25.99
C GLY A 28 2.98 -0.74 24.52
N LEU A 29 2.32 -1.57 23.71
CA LEU A 29 2.10 -1.32 22.28
C LEU A 29 0.84 -0.49 22.08
N GLY A 30 0.94 0.63 21.35
CA GLY A 30 -0.24 1.37 20.90
C GLY A 30 -1.01 0.58 19.83
N LEU A 31 -2.32 0.47 19.98
CA LEU A 31 -3.22 -0.09 18.95
C LEU A 31 -3.78 1.01 18.06
N ASP A 32 -2.89 1.90 17.61
CA ASP A 32 -3.27 3.07 16.83
C ASP A 32 -3.61 2.66 15.41
N GLU A 33 -4.73 3.20 14.93
CA GLU A 33 -5.06 3.13 13.52
C GLU A 33 -4.22 4.16 12.79
N LYS A 34 -3.54 3.74 11.73
CA LYS A 34 -2.67 4.62 10.96
C LYS A 34 -3.03 4.53 9.49
N ASP A 35 -3.18 5.69 8.87
CA ASP A 35 -3.27 5.80 7.43
C ASP A 35 -1.86 5.86 6.84
N TRP A 36 -1.61 5.01 5.85
CA TRP A 36 -0.37 4.96 5.11
C TRP A 36 -0.66 5.20 3.62
N THR A 37 -0.29 6.37 3.12
CA THR A 37 -0.27 6.64 1.68
C THR A 37 1.00 6.07 1.06
N LEU A 38 0.86 5.12 0.14
CA LEU A 38 1.96 4.57 -0.65
C LEU A 38 2.26 5.44 -1.88
N TYR A 39 1.22 5.88 -2.59
CA TYR A 39 1.33 6.78 -3.73
C TYR A 39 0.33 7.91 -3.54
N ASP A 40 0.82 9.15 -3.48
CA ASP A 40 -0.02 10.34 -3.43
C ASP A 40 0.04 11.06 -4.77
N ASN A 41 -1.03 10.94 -5.56
CA ASN A 41 -1.18 11.59 -6.86
C ASN A 41 0.04 11.42 -7.78
N LEU A 42 0.61 10.22 -7.84
CA LEU A 42 1.74 9.94 -8.71
C LEU A 42 1.28 9.97 -10.17
N GLU A 43 1.74 10.96 -10.93
CA GLU A 43 1.54 11.01 -12.37
C GLU A 43 2.59 10.14 -13.06
N LEU A 44 2.14 9.11 -13.76
CA LEU A 44 2.98 8.21 -14.54
C LEU A 44 2.54 8.23 -16.00
N GLU A 45 3.45 8.59 -16.88
CA GLU A 45 3.26 8.45 -18.32
C GLU A 45 3.56 7.00 -18.71
N VAL A 46 2.57 6.32 -19.30
CA VAL A 46 2.71 4.92 -19.74
C VAL A 46 2.18 4.79 -21.15
N GLU A 47 3.01 4.27 -22.05
CA GLU A 47 2.59 3.89 -23.40
C GLU A 47 2.11 2.45 -23.48
N GLN A 48 1.34 2.16 -24.54
CA GLN A 48 0.92 0.80 -24.84
C GLN A 48 2.15 -0.07 -25.12
N GLY A 49 2.34 -1.12 -24.31
CA GLY A 49 3.50 -2.03 -24.40
C GLY A 49 4.55 -1.80 -23.32
N ASP A 50 4.45 -0.73 -22.53
CA ASP A 50 5.35 -0.48 -21.42
C ASP A 50 5.09 -1.45 -20.26
N VAL A 51 6.17 -1.83 -19.56
CA VAL A 51 6.12 -2.66 -18.36
C VAL A 51 6.50 -1.79 -17.16
N VAL A 52 5.55 -1.60 -16.25
CA VAL A 52 5.78 -0.84 -15.03
C VAL A 52 6.12 -1.80 -13.90
N TYR A 53 7.29 -1.59 -13.27
CA TYR A 53 7.73 -2.37 -12.12
C TYR A 53 7.51 -1.59 -10.82
N ILE A 54 6.65 -2.11 -9.96
CA ILE A 54 6.33 -1.51 -8.66
C ILE A 54 7.21 -2.18 -7.60
N THR A 55 8.05 -1.39 -6.91
CA THR A 55 8.93 -1.85 -5.83
C THR A 55 8.53 -1.28 -4.47
N GLY A 56 8.82 -2.02 -3.42
CA GLY A 56 8.80 -1.52 -2.06
C GLY A 56 9.53 -2.47 -1.11
N GLN A 57 9.68 -2.05 0.14
CA GLN A 57 10.27 -2.88 1.18
C GLN A 57 9.39 -4.10 1.46
N SER A 58 10.01 -5.24 1.81
CA SER A 58 9.26 -6.44 2.19
C SER A 58 8.26 -6.11 3.31
N GLY A 59 6.99 -6.46 3.11
CA GLY A 59 5.91 -6.19 4.05
C GLY A 59 5.22 -4.82 3.92
N SER A 60 5.64 -3.91 3.04
CA SER A 60 4.94 -2.61 2.86
C SER A 60 3.69 -2.65 1.97
N GLY A 61 3.23 -3.84 1.56
CA GLY A 61 2.10 -3.98 0.63
C GLY A 61 2.46 -3.85 -0.86
N ASN A 62 3.65 -3.32 -1.18
CA ASN A 62 4.25 -3.41 -2.52
C ASN A 62 4.85 -4.81 -2.70
N LEU A 63 4.01 -5.84 -2.76
CA LEU A 63 4.48 -7.11 -3.33
C LEU A 63 4.96 -6.79 -4.75
N SER A 64 6.22 -7.16 -5.04
CA SER A 64 6.83 -7.16 -6.37
C SER A 64 5.87 -7.81 -7.37
N CYS A 65 5.05 -6.99 -8.01
CA CYS A 65 4.01 -7.42 -8.93
C CYS A 65 4.20 -6.58 -10.18
N CYS A 66 4.72 -7.21 -11.22
CA CYS A 66 4.79 -6.60 -12.54
C CYS A 66 3.36 -6.44 -13.06
N VAL A 67 2.90 -5.21 -13.22
CA VAL A 67 1.62 -4.95 -13.88
C VAL A 67 1.90 -4.60 -15.32
N SER A 68 1.52 -5.49 -16.23
CA SER A 68 1.54 -5.22 -17.67
C SER A 68 0.22 -4.58 -18.08
N TYR A 69 0.26 -3.32 -18.51
CA TYR A 69 -0.90 -2.65 -19.05
C TYR A 69 -1.06 -3.00 -20.52
N ASN A 70 -2.12 -3.74 -20.84
CA ASN A 70 -2.56 -3.97 -22.21
C ASN A 70 -3.86 -3.20 -22.40
N ALA A 71 -3.76 -1.94 -22.83
CA ALA A 71 -4.94 -1.16 -23.20
C ALA A 71 -5.64 -1.87 -24.37
N ARG A 72 -6.89 -2.31 -24.16
CA ARG A 72 -7.75 -2.79 -25.24
C ARG A 72 -8.22 -1.63 -26.10
#